data_AF-A0A0F9BFZ7-F1
#
_entry.id   AF-A0A0F9BFZ7-F1
#
_cell.length_a   1.000
_cell.length_b   1.000
_cell.length_c   1.000
_cell.angle_alpha   90.00
_cell.angle_beta   90.00
_cell.angle_gamma   90.00
#
_symmetry.space_group_name_H-M   'P 1'
#
loop_
_entity.id
_entity.type
_entity.pdbx_description
1 polymer ?
#
loop_
_entity_poly.entity_id
_entity_poly.type
_entity_poly.pdbx_seq_one_letter_code
_entity_poly.pdbx_strand_id
1 'polypeptide(L)'
;AGYGGKADATTDWSLLLENPSIDLTDPKMAEVAEIIVRNGLDSTPDRDINPAEKLTPEGLDRIAKRSETDTRLGASNESIKMALNMASQVMEGKARDEMAKLAEQSAYNRPIPSKISELQQLDIMTVWHYAPTGDRQETFSAGMSEQAWLQEIHHVMSVNTRIQYLQLELMARDAVVNAYTLSTMNDDD
;
A
#
# COMPACT_ATOMS: atom_id res chain seq x y z
N ALA A 1 33.35 -1.07 8.11
CA ALA A 1 32.93 -0.20 9.21
C ALA A 1 31.52 -0.63 9.58
N GLY A 2 31.35 -1.20 10.77
CA GLY A 2 30.09 -1.81 11.19
C GLY A 2 29.01 -0.75 11.34
N TYR A 3 27.82 -1.04 10.83
CA TYR A 3 26.62 -0.27 11.08
C TYR A 3 26.19 -0.50 12.53
N GLY A 4 26.91 0.11 13.46
CA GLY A 4 26.35 0.45 14.76
C GLY A 4 25.25 1.48 14.54
N GLY A 5 24.16 1.36 15.28
CA GLY A 5 22.97 2.21 15.18
C GLY A 5 23.26 3.65 14.72
N LYS A 6 22.62 4.06 13.63
CA LYS A 6 22.87 5.37 13.00
C LYS A 6 22.17 6.48 13.78
N ALA A 7 22.89 7.59 13.93
CA ALA A 7 22.40 8.88 14.42
C ALA A 7 21.33 9.56 13.52
N ASP A 8 20.95 8.93 12.40
CA ASP A 8 19.93 9.40 11.46
C ASP A 8 18.88 8.30 11.24
N ALA A 9 18.25 7.83 12.32
CA ALA A 9 17.09 6.96 12.25
C ALA A 9 15.92 7.74 11.62
N THR A 10 15.79 7.67 10.29
CA THR A 10 14.67 8.32 9.61
C THR A 10 13.38 7.57 9.95
N THR A 11 12.43 8.29 10.54
CA THR A 11 11.01 7.89 10.69
C THR A 11 10.18 8.44 9.53
N ASP A 12 10.83 8.92 8.47
CA ASP A 12 10.16 9.54 7.34
C ASP A 12 9.46 8.48 6.48
N TRP A 13 8.16 8.30 6.75
CA TRP A 13 7.27 7.44 5.99
C TRP A 13 6.98 7.96 4.59
N SER A 14 7.38 9.19 4.23
CA SER A 14 7.16 9.73 2.88
C SER A 14 7.74 8.80 1.80
N LEU A 15 8.87 8.14 2.08
CA LEU A 15 9.45 7.17 1.14
C LEU A 15 8.45 6.04 0.79
N LEU A 16 7.75 5.51 1.79
CA LEU A 16 6.77 4.42 1.66
C LEU A 16 5.41 4.91 1.13
N LEU A 17 5.05 6.18 1.39
CA LEU A 17 3.75 6.75 1.06
C LEU A 17 3.73 7.46 -0.31
N GLU A 18 4.83 8.07 -0.73
CA GLU A 18 4.96 8.82 -1.99
C GLU A 18 5.39 7.92 -3.15
N ASN A 19 6.05 6.79 -2.88
CA ASN A 19 6.41 5.79 -3.88
C ASN A 19 5.58 4.51 -3.68
N PRO A 20 4.44 4.36 -4.39
CA PRO A 20 3.57 3.18 -4.27
C PRO A 20 4.19 1.87 -4.80
N SER A 21 5.40 1.93 -5.36
CA SER A 21 6.07 0.83 -6.05
C SER A 21 7.50 0.62 -5.51
N ILE A 22 7.65 0.52 -4.19
CA ILE A 22 8.93 0.09 -3.61
C ILE A 22 9.16 -1.36 -4.00
N ASP A 23 10.22 -1.60 -4.75
CA ASP A 23 10.64 -2.95 -5.12
C ASP A 23 11.27 -3.64 -3.89
N LEU A 24 10.46 -4.40 -3.16
CA LEU A 24 10.92 -5.21 -2.03
C LEU A 24 11.74 -6.43 -2.45
N THR A 25 11.89 -6.70 -3.76
CA THR A 25 12.80 -7.74 -4.25
C THR A 25 14.25 -7.25 -4.32
N ASP A 26 14.50 -5.93 -4.28
CA ASP A 26 15.83 -5.37 -4.04
C ASP A 26 16.19 -5.47 -2.55
N PRO A 27 17.24 -6.25 -2.18
CA PRO A 27 17.65 -6.42 -0.79
C PRO A 27 17.93 -5.10 -0.05
N LYS A 28 18.40 -4.06 -0.75
CA LYS A 28 18.70 -2.76 -0.14
C LYS A 28 17.44 -1.98 0.19
N MET A 29 16.42 -2.04 -0.67
CA MET A 29 15.15 -1.37 -0.44
C MET A 29 14.35 -2.08 0.64
N ALA A 30 14.41 -3.41 0.69
CA ALA A 30 13.85 -4.20 1.78
C ALA A 30 14.50 -3.84 3.13
N GLU A 31 15.83 -3.67 3.17
CA GLU A 31 16.56 -3.24 4.37
C GLU A 31 16.16 -1.83 4.81
N VAL A 32 16.04 -0.88 3.88
CA VAL A 32 15.62 0.51 4.19
C VAL A 32 14.17 0.54 4.70
N ALA A 33 13.25 -0.19 4.06
CA ALA A 33 11.88 -0.30 4.52
C ALA A 33 11.81 -0.92 5.92
N GLU A 34 12.59 -1.97 6.19
CA GLU A 34 12.68 -2.57 7.52
C GLU A 34 13.24 -1.59 8.56
N ILE A 35 14.22 -0.76 8.21
CA ILE A 35 14.77 0.27 9.09
C ILE A 35 13.72 1.34 9.42
N ILE A 36 12.97 1.84 8.43
CA ILE A 36 11.90 2.83 8.65
C ILE A 36 10.82 2.24 9.55
N VAL A 37 10.42 0.99 9.31
CA VAL A 37 9.41 0.30 10.12
C VAL A 37 9.91 0.08 11.55
N ARG A 38 11.15 -0.38 11.73
CA ARG A 38 11.74 -0.59 13.07
C ARG A 38 11.89 0.72 13.85
N ASN A 39 12.40 1.78 13.22
CA ASN A 39 12.56 3.10 13.84
C ASN A 39 11.22 3.79 14.09
N GLY A 40 10.20 3.45 13.29
CA GLY A 40 8.83 3.75 13.65
C GLY A 40 8.52 3.05 14.97
N LEU A 41 8.56 1.72 15.00
CA LEU A 41 8.04 0.94 16.13
C LEU A 41 8.80 1.19 17.45
N ASP A 42 10.06 1.62 17.37
CA ASP A 42 10.84 2.09 18.50
C ASP A 42 11.52 3.42 18.14
N SER A 43 11.01 4.51 18.71
CA SER A 43 11.52 5.87 18.48
C SER A 43 12.86 6.14 19.20
N THR A 44 13.27 5.24 20.11
CA THR A 44 14.50 5.34 20.90
C THR A 44 15.28 4.03 20.90
N PRO A 45 15.75 3.57 19.71
CA PRO A 45 16.40 2.28 19.60
C PRO A 45 17.62 2.21 20.51
N ASP A 46 17.61 1.21 21.38
CA ASP A 46 18.65 0.99 22.38
C ASP A 46 20.01 0.83 21.68
N ARG A 47 21.11 1.37 22.22
CA ARG A 47 22.43 1.27 21.56
C ARG A 47 22.90 -0.19 21.45
N ASP A 48 23.75 -0.47 20.45
CA ASP A 48 24.34 -1.80 20.34
C ASP A 48 25.23 -2.16 21.54
N ILE A 49 25.06 -3.41 21.99
CA ILE A 49 25.79 -3.97 23.12
C ILE A 49 27.21 -4.31 22.66
N ASN A 50 28.19 -3.69 23.31
CA ASN A 50 29.60 -3.92 22.98
C ASN A 50 30.00 -5.38 23.27
N PRO A 51 30.96 -5.96 22.53
CA PRO A 51 31.40 -7.34 22.74
C PRO A 51 31.85 -7.62 24.19
N ALA A 52 32.43 -6.63 24.86
CA ALA A 52 32.82 -6.71 26.27
C ALA A 52 31.62 -6.75 27.23
N GLU A 53 30.52 -6.06 26.90
CA GLU A 53 29.30 -6.03 27.70
C GLU A 53 28.56 -7.37 27.63
N LYS A 54 28.65 -8.09 26.49
CA LYS A 54 28.04 -9.43 26.32
C LYS A 54 28.54 -10.50 27.29
N LEU A 55 29.69 -10.28 27.92
CA LEU A 55 30.29 -11.20 28.90
C LEU A 55 29.83 -10.91 30.34
N THR A 56 29.10 -9.82 30.56
CA THR A 56 28.58 -9.43 31.87
C THR A 56 27.16 -9.97 32.08
N PRO A 57 26.74 -10.29 33.32
CA PRO A 57 25.36 -10.68 33.63
C PRO A 57 24.34 -9.60 33.20
N GLU A 58 24.71 -8.33 33.35
CA GLU A 58 23.90 -7.17 32.95
C GLU A 58 23.73 -7.08 31.43
N GLY A 59 24.79 -7.36 30.67
CA GLY A 59 24.71 -7.43 29.21
C GLY A 59 23.92 -8.65 28.72
N LEU A 60 23.96 -9.78 29.42
CA LEU A 60 23.12 -10.94 29.13
C LEU A 60 21.63 -10.65 29.36
N ASP A 61 21.28 -9.96 30.47
CA ASP A 61 19.91 -9.52 30.74
C ASP A 61 19.41 -8.53 29.67
N ARG A 62 20.27 -7.60 29.26
CA ARG A 62 19.94 -6.64 28.19
C ARG A 62 19.74 -7.33 26.84
N ILE A 63 20.53 -8.35 26.50
CA ILE A 63 20.32 -9.17 25.29
C ILE A 63 18.95 -9.87 25.34
N ALA A 64 18.58 -10.44 26.50
CA ALA A 64 17.29 -11.11 26.66
C ALA A 64 16.12 -10.15 26.48
N LYS A 65 16.17 -8.96 27.11
CA LYS A 65 15.16 -7.90 26.94
C LYS A 65 15.09 -7.38 25.50
N ARG A 66 16.24 -7.23 24.83
CA ARG A 66 16.28 -6.85 23.41
C ARG A 66 15.64 -7.93 22.54
N SER A 67 15.89 -9.20 22.82
CA SER A 67 15.28 -10.32 22.08
C SER A 67 13.76 -10.36 22.25
N GLU A 68 13.25 -10.08 23.45
CA GLU A 68 11.80 -9.99 23.71
C GLU A 68 11.17 -8.83 22.95
N THR A 69 11.80 -7.66 23.01
CA THR A 69 11.38 -6.45 22.29
C THR A 69 11.43 -6.67 20.78
N ASP A 70 12.54 -7.19 20.24
CA ASP A 70 12.70 -7.53 18.82
C ASP A 70 11.64 -8.55 18.35
N THR A 71 11.22 -9.47 19.22
CA THR A 71 10.17 -10.45 18.89
C THR A 71 8.80 -9.76 18.81
N ARG A 72 8.46 -8.85 19.74
CA ARG A 72 7.24 -8.03 19.69
C ARG A 72 7.22 -7.12 18.45
N LEU A 73 8.34 -6.45 18.18
CA LEU A 73 8.49 -5.56 17.02
C LEU A 73 8.46 -6.36 15.71
N GLY A 74 9.03 -7.56 15.69
CA GLY A 74 9.02 -8.47 14.53
C GLY A 74 7.62 -8.87 14.08
N ALA A 75 6.70 -9.15 15.01
CA ALA A 75 5.30 -9.44 14.69
C ALA A 75 4.57 -8.23 14.07
N SER A 76 4.86 -7.03 14.56
CA SER A 76 4.33 -5.77 14.01
C SER A 76 4.92 -5.49 12.62
N ASN A 77 6.22 -5.76 12.43
CA ASN A 77 6.92 -5.61 11.15
C ASN A 77 6.37 -6.55 10.06
N GLU A 78 6.07 -7.81 10.38
CA GLU A 78 5.46 -8.74 9.42
C GLU A 78 4.06 -8.30 8.98
N SER A 79 3.27 -7.69 9.87
CA SER A 79 1.96 -7.13 9.55
C SER A 79 2.09 -5.94 8.58
N ILE A 80 3.12 -5.11 8.77
CA ILE A 80 3.44 -3.99 7.90
C ILE A 80 3.97 -4.47 6.54
N LYS A 81 4.89 -5.45 6.54
CA LYS A 81 5.41 -6.08 5.31
C LYS A 81 4.29 -6.74 4.51
N MET A 82 3.32 -7.38 5.16
CA MET A 82 2.15 -7.95 4.49
C MET A 82 1.26 -6.87 3.85
N ALA A 83 1.01 -5.76 4.54
CA ALA A 83 0.27 -4.62 3.99
C ALA A 83 1.01 -3.94 2.82
N LEU A 84 2.35 -3.87 2.88
CA LEU A 84 3.18 -3.35 1.80
C LEU A 84 3.24 -4.32 0.60
N ASN A 85 3.27 -5.64 0.82
CA ASN A 85 3.27 -6.66 -0.23
C ASN A 85 1.95 -6.74 -1.01
N MET A 86 0.84 -6.22 -0.45
CA MET A 86 -0.41 -6.00 -1.20
C MET A 86 -0.27 -4.93 -2.30
N ALA A 87 0.77 -4.09 -2.29
CA ALA A 87 0.95 -3.06 -3.32
C ALA A 87 1.53 -3.60 -4.66
N SER A 88 1.80 -4.90 -4.77
CA SER A 88 2.71 -5.45 -5.79
C SER A 88 2.17 -5.54 -7.22
N GLN A 89 0.87 -5.33 -7.47
CA GLN A 89 0.33 -5.29 -8.83
C GLN A 89 -0.64 -4.11 -9.02
N VAL A 90 -0.07 -3.02 -9.52
CA VAL A 90 -0.83 -1.95 -10.18
C VAL A 90 -1.15 -2.46 -11.59
N MET A 91 -2.42 -2.49 -11.99
CA MET A 91 -2.74 -2.76 -13.40
C MET A 91 -1.98 -1.75 -14.27
N GLU A 92 -1.36 -2.22 -15.37
CA GLU A 92 -0.84 -1.30 -16.37
C GLU A 92 -1.97 -0.37 -16.80
N GLY A 93 -1.76 0.94 -16.60
CA GLY A 93 -2.76 1.94 -16.90
C GLY A 93 -3.10 1.93 -18.39
N LYS A 94 -4.39 1.96 -18.71
CA LYS A 94 -4.84 2.08 -20.10
C LYS A 94 -4.39 3.41 -20.69
N ALA A 95 -4.20 3.43 -22.01
CA ALA A 95 -3.77 4.64 -22.71
C ALA A 95 -4.78 5.78 -22.48
N ARG A 96 -4.26 7.01 -22.35
CA ARG A 96 -5.08 8.21 -22.10
C ARG A 96 -6.25 8.35 -23.08
N ASP A 97 -5.97 8.11 -24.36
CA ASP A 97 -6.94 8.30 -25.42
C ASP A 97 -8.11 7.31 -25.32
N GLU A 98 -7.85 6.09 -24.82
CA GLU A 98 -8.91 5.12 -24.53
C GLU A 98 -9.81 5.62 -23.41
N MET A 99 -9.22 6.12 -22.32
CA MET A 99 -9.99 6.65 -21.18
C MET A 99 -10.77 7.92 -21.56
N ALA A 100 -10.20 8.79 -22.40
CA ALA A 100 -10.89 9.96 -22.92
C ALA A 100 -12.14 9.57 -23.73
N LYS A 101 -12.02 8.55 -24.59
CA LYS A 101 -13.16 8.05 -25.36
C LYS A 101 -14.27 7.48 -24.46
N LEU A 102 -13.92 6.73 -23.42
CA LEU A 102 -14.91 6.23 -22.46
C LEU A 102 -15.60 7.37 -21.71
N ALA A 103 -14.83 8.38 -21.30
CA ALA A 103 -15.38 9.55 -20.62
C ALA A 103 -16.37 10.33 -21.50
N GLU A 104 -16.04 10.55 -22.77
CA GLU A 104 -16.91 11.23 -23.75
C GLU A 104 -18.24 10.49 -23.99
N GLN A 105 -18.23 9.15 -23.89
CA GLN A 105 -19.40 8.29 -24.02
C GLN A 105 -20.18 8.10 -22.70
N SER A 106 -19.96 8.99 -21.74
CA SER A 106 -20.58 8.91 -20.42
C SER A 106 -20.86 10.29 -19.84
N ALA A 107 -21.50 10.33 -18.68
CA ALA A 107 -21.69 11.57 -17.91
C ALA A 107 -20.42 12.04 -17.17
N TYR A 108 -19.23 11.55 -17.54
CA TYR A 108 -17.98 11.91 -16.87
C TYR A 108 -17.66 13.39 -17.08
N ASN A 109 -17.52 14.13 -15.98
CA ASN A 109 -17.41 15.59 -16.00
C ASN A 109 -16.09 16.13 -15.41
N ARG A 110 -15.14 15.24 -15.09
CA ARG A 110 -13.86 15.63 -14.48
C ARG A 110 -12.77 15.76 -15.56
N PRO A 111 -11.78 16.66 -15.39
CA PRO A 111 -10.67 16.80 -16.34
C PRO A 111 -9.82 15.53 -16.43
N ILE A 112 -9.38 15.18 -17.64
CA ILE A 112 -8.52 14.02 -17.88
C ILE A 112 -7.06 14.48 -18.07
N PRO A 113 -6.19 14.28 -17.07
CA PRO A 113 -4.78 14.68 -17.14
C PRO A 113 -4.00 13.84 -18.17
N SER A 114 -2.74 14.24 -18.42
CA SER A 114 -1.84 13.51 -19.32
C SER A 114 -1.44 12.13 -18.79
N LYS A 115 -1.34 11.98 -17.46
CA LYS A 115 -1.14 10.72 -16.76
C LYS A 115 -2.37 10.45 -15.90
N ILE A 116 -3.05 9.34 -16.16
CA ILE A 116 -4.29 8.98 -15.48
C ILE A 116 -3.98 7.96 -14.37
N SER A 117 -4.31 8.30 -13.12
CA SER A 117 -4.17 7.37 -12.00
C SER A 117 -5.12 6.18 -12.15
N GLU A 118 -4.80 5.05 -11.53
CA GLU A 118 -5.69 3.87 -11.53
C GLU A 118 -7.09 4.21 -10.99
N LEU A 119 -7.17 5.01 -9.91
CA LEU A 119 -8.45 5.46 -9.34
C LEU A 119 -9.27 6.25 -10.35
N GLN A 120 -8.64 7.13 -11.13
CA GLN A 120 -9.34 7.90 -12.15
C GLN A 120 -9.79 7.01 -13.32
N GLN A 121 -9.01 5.98 -13.67
CA GLN A 121 -9.43 5.00 -14.68
C GLN A 121 -10.65 4.21 -14.21
N LEU A 122 -10.66 3.75 -12.94
CA LEU A 122 -11.81 3.05 -12.35
C LEU A 122 -13.05 3.92 -12.29
N ASP A 123 -12.90 5.20 -11.95
CA ASP A 123 -13.96 6.20 -11.93
C ASP A 123 -14.57 6.41 -13.33
N ILE A 124 -13.72 6.63 -14.35
CA ILE A 124 -14.17 6.74 -15.76
C ILE A 124 -14.91 5.48 -16.20
N MET A 125 -14.36 4.29 -15.94
CA MET A 125 -14.99 3.01 -16.31
C MET A 125 -16.33 2.81 -15.59
N THR A 126 -16.42 3.20 -14.32
CA THR A 126 -17.66 3.11 -13.54
C THR A 126 -18.73 4.01 -14.15
N VAL A 127 -18.42 5.29 -14.41
CA VAL A 127 -19.38 6.24 -14.99
C VAL A 127 -19.79 5.81 -16.40
N TRP A 128 -18.85 5.26 -17.19
CA TRP A 128 -19.12 4.72 -18.51
C TRP A 128 -20.13 3.57 -18.53
N HIS A 129 -20.21 2.77 -17.45
CA HIS A 129 -21.21 1.70 -17.31
C HIS A 129 -22.53 2.18 -16.74
N TYR A 130 -22.51 3.00 -15.68
CA TYR A 130 -23.71 3.35 -14.93
C TYR A 130 -24.42 4.61 -15.42
N ALA A 131 -23.72 5.50 -16.10
CA ALA A 131 -24.26 6.72 -16.69
C ALA A 131 -23.75 6.90 -18.13
N PRO A 132 -24.05 5.94 -19.03
CA PRO A 132 -23.65 6.03 -20.42
C PRO A 132 -24.41 7.16 -21.14
N THR A 133 -23.76 7.77 -22.12
CA THR A 133 -24.34 8.77 -23.01
C THR A 133 -24.01 8.43 -24.47
N GLY A 134 -24.68 9.10 -25.42
CA GLY A 134 -24.42 8.95 -26.86
C GLY A 134 -24.57 7.51 -27.35
N ASP A 135 -23.67 7.09 -28.24
CA ASP A 135 -23.68 5.77 -28.90
C ASP A 135 -23.82 4.59 -27.93
N ARG A 136 -23.26 4.71 -26.71
CA ARG A 136 -23.35 3.63 -25.73
C ARG A 136 -24.75 3.52 -25.11
N GLN A 137 -25.37 4.66 -24.81
CA GLN A 137 -26.75 4.68 -24.35
C GLN A 137 -27.70 4.14 -25.42
N GLU A 138 -27.45 4.48 -26.68
CA GLU A 138 -28.20 3.93 -27.82
C GLU A 138 -28.03 2.43 -27.92
N THR A 139 -26.81 1.90 -27.74
CA THR A 139 -26.53 0.46 -27.75
C THR A 139 -27.32 -0.30 -26.67
N PHE A 140 -27.36 0.24 -25.44
CA PHE A 140 -28.18 -0.38 -24.38
C PHE A 140 -29.68 -0.31 -24.69
N SER A 141 -30.14 0.80 -25.28
CA SER A 141 -31.55 1.03 -25.60
C SER A 141 -32.04 0.19 -26.79
N ALA A 142 -31.16 -0.04 -27.78
CA ALA A 142 -31.43 -0.87 -28.95
C ALA A 142 -31.42 -2.38 -28.63
N GLY A 143 -30.93 -2.75 -27.45
CA GLY A 143 -30.83 -4.12 -27.00
C GLY A 143 -29.49 -4.76 -27.39
N MET A 144 -28.86 -5.41 -26.42
CA MET A 144 -27.61 -6.16 -26.62
C MET A 144 -27.89 -7.66 -26.75
N SER A 145 -27.03 -8.37 -27.46
CA SER A 145 -27.06 -9.84 -27.49
C SER A 145 -26.74 -10.42 -26.11
N GLU A 146 -27.16 -11.65 -25.86
CA GLU A 146 -26.88 -12.35 -24.59
C GLU A 146 -25.37 -12.44 -24.31
N GLN A 147 -24.57 -12.75 -25.33
CA GLN A 147 -23.11 -12.79 -25.21
C GLN A 147 -22.53 -11.41 -24.85
N ALA A 148 -23.06 -10.33 -25.42
CA ALA A 148 -22.62 -8.99 -25.09
C ALA A 148 -23.00 -8.62 -23.65
N TRP A 149 -24.19 -9.00 -23.18
CA TRP A 149 -24.59 -8.83 -21.78
C TRP A 149 -23.69 -9.58 -20.80
N LEU A 150 -23.31 -10.83 -21.10
CA LEU A 150 -22.38 -11.59 -20.26
C LEU A 150 -21.00 -10.92 -20.18
N GLN A 151 -20.51 -10.38 -21.30
CA GLN A 151 -19.26 -9.64 -21.32
C GLN A 151 -19.34 -8.35 -20.48
N GLU A 152 -20.48 -7.64 -20.53
CA GLU A 152 -20.70 -6.46 -19.69
C GLU A 152 -20.73 -6.80 -18.19
N ILE A 153 -21.44 -7.87 -17.81
CA ILE A 153 -21.47 -8.36 -16.43
C ILE A 153 -20.04 -8.69 -15.96
N HIS A 154 -19.27 -9.42 -16.77
CA HIS A 154 -17.89 -9.76 -16.44
C HIS A 154 -17.02 -8.51 -16.26
N HIS A 155 -17.19 -7.50 -17.11
CA HIS A 155 -16.46 -6.24 -16.98
C HIS A 155 -16.81 -5.50 -15.69
N VAL A 156 -18.10 -5.36 -15.38
CA VAL A 156 -18.57 -4.72 -14.15
C VAL A 156 -18.05 -5.46 -12.91
N MET A 157 -18.09 -6.80 -12.93
CA MET A 157 -17.52 -7.62 -11.86
C MET A 157 -16.02 -7.37 -11.69
N SER A 158 -15.26 -7.32 -12.77
CA SER A 158 -13.82 -7.05 -12.73
C SER A 158 -13.51 -5.67 -12.12
N VAL A 159 -14.23 -4.62 -12.52
CA VAL A 159 -14.09 -3.28 -11.95
C VAL A 159 -14.42 -3.29 -10.45
N ASN A 160 -15.54 -3.91 -10.06
CA ASN A 160 -15.94 -4.01 -8.65
C ASN A 160 -14.92 -4.77 -7.80
N THR A 161 -14.40 -5.89 -8.29
CA THR A 161 -13.35 -6.65 -7.59
C THR A 161 -12.09 -5.81 -7.38
N ARG A 162 -11.69 -4.98 -8.36
CA ARG A 162 -10.54 -4.10 -8.18
C ARG A 162 -10.81 -2.98 -7.18
N ILE A 163 -12.00 -2.38 -7.20
CA ILE A 163 -12.40 -1.38 -6.20
C ILE A 163 -12.35 -1.98 -4.79
N GLN A 164 -12.90 -3.19 -4.61
CA GLN A 164 -12.85 -3.91 -3.33
C GLN A 164 -11.42 -4.22 -2.88
N TYR A 165 -10.54 -4.58 -3.82
CA TYR A 165 -9.13 -4.80 -3.52
C TYR A 165 -8.45 -3.52 -3.04
N LEU A 166 -8.66 -2.39 -3.72
CA LEU A 166 -8.11 -1.10 -3.31
C LEU A 166 -8.66 -0.65 -1.95
N GLN A 167 -9.94 -0.91 -1.68
CA GLN A 167 -10.52 -0.67 -0.35
C GLN A 167 -9.83 -1.52 0.72
N LEU A 168 -9.61 -2.81 0.46
CA LEU A 168 -8.91 -3.71 1.37
C LEU A 168 -7.47 -3.23 1.62
N GLU A 169 -6.77 -2.79 0.59
CA GLU A 169 -5.41 -2.23 0.69
C GLU A 169 -5.40 -0.97 1.56
N LEU A 170 -6.35 -0.06 1.37
CA LEU A 170 -6.49 1.14 2.20
C LEU A 170 -6.84 0.79 3.65
N MET A 171 -7.76 -0.14 3.87
CA MET A 171 -8.12 -0.61 5.22
C MET A 171 -6.95 -1.31 5.92
N ALA A 172 -6.13 -2.07 5.19
CA ALA A 172 -4.93 -2.68 5.74
C ALA A 172 -3.89 -1.63 6.14
N ARG A 173 -3.70 -0.59 5.32
CA ARG A 173 -2.84 0.55 5.65
C ARG A 173 -3.33 1.31 6.88
N ASP A 174 -4.63 1.57 6.97
CA ASP A 174 -5.23 2.22 8.13
C ASP A 174 -5.08 1.37 9.40
N ALA A 175 -5.34 0.06 9.31
CA ALA A 175 -5.13 -0.88 10.42
C ALA A 175 -3.67 -0.90 10.90
N VAL A 176 -2.71 -0.81 9.98
CA VAL A 176 -1.27 -0.70 10.31
C VAL A 176 -0.97 0.58 11.06
N VAL A 177 -1.44 1.74 10.58
CA VAL A 177 -1.22 3.04 11.25
C VAL A 177 -1.89 3.06 12.63
N ASN A 178 -3.09 2.48 12.75
CA ASN A 178 -3.79 2.38 14.02
C ASN A 178 -3.07 1.45 15.00
N ALA A 179 -2.60 0.28 14.55
CA ALA A 179 -1.80 -0.63 15.37
C ALA A 179 -0.49 0.03 15.83
N TYR A 180 0.14 0.79 14.95
CA TYR A 180 1.32 1.57 15.27
C TYR A 180 1.06 2.61 16.37
N THR A 181 0.00 3.41 16.19
CA THR A 181 -0.42 4.43 17.17
C THR A 181 -0.69 3.79 18.54
N LEU A 182 -1.38 2.66 18.57
CA LEU A 182 -1.65 1.91 19.80
C LEU A 182 -0.38 1.35 20.44
N SER A 183 0.59 0.86 19.64
CA SER A 183 1.88 0.39 20.16
C SER A 183 2.64 1.52 20.85
N THR A 184 2.72 2.69 20.22
CA THR A 184 3.42 3.85 20.79
C THR A 184 2.75 4.36 22.07
N MET A 185 1.42 4.29 22.17
CA MET A 185 0.70 4.69 23.38
C MET A 185 0.86 3.71 24.55
N ASN A 186 1.13 2.42 24.27
CA ASN A 186 1.26 1.39 25.30
C ASN A 186 2.67 1.30 25.90
N ASP A 187 3.69 1.83 25.22
CA ASP A 187 5.09 1.81 25.70
C ASP A 187 5.45 3.06 26.54
N ASP A 188 4.56 4.05 26.65
CA ASP A 188 4.71 5.28 27.46
C ASP A 188 4.16 5.16 28.92
N ASP A 189 3.68 3.98 29.33
CA ASP A 189 3.29 3.62 30.72
C ASP A 189 4.27 2.60 31.34
#